data_AF-A0A8T3PPV5-F1
#
_entry.id   AF-A0A8T3PPV5-F1
#
_cell.length_a   1.000
_cell.length_b   1.000
_cell.length_c   1.000
_cell.angle_alpha   90.00
_cell.angle_beta   90.00
_cell.angle_gamma   90.00
#
_symmetry.space_group_name_H-M   'P 1'
#
loop_
_entity.id
_entity.type
_entity.pdbx_description
1 polymer ?
#
loop_
_entity_poly.entity_id
_entity_poly.type
_entity_poly.pdbx_seq_one_letter_code
_entity_poly.pdbx_strand_id
1 'polypeptide(L)'
;MTREIAASPVLTGLGLEVRTQRGRFYLERRYVAGGAEVTLSWGRITPLADPLTLLLEQERGTGLWSKIAQGSGRKLMKLIAGDTRGTFHGLGALDEALRTAGQGLVRLPVEREGRLTFVYAETGAACSSQEALFHYFGLPLEVIVEPSEWYAYHRKPILVEASQDRTRVLVRFGAVSSSGEGFGGTCLYACREGQWGAYRIRPSASREMASAEAWLVKRDWKEWGW
;
A
#
# COMPACT_ATOMS: atom_id res chain seq x y z
N MET A 1 3.86 -9.49 -20.08
CA MET A 1 3.95 -8.71 -18.83
C MET A 1 2.74 -7.80 -18.62
N THR A 2 2.33 -7.01 -19.61
CA THR A 2 1.14 -6.13 -19.50
C THR A 2 -0.15 -6.89 -19.17
N ARG A 3 -0.36 -8.07 -19.78
CA ARG A 3 -1.51 -8.94 -19.47
C ARG A 3 -1.50 -9.43 -18.03
N GLU A 4 -0.32 -9.72 -17.50
CA GLU A 4 -0.12 -10.21 -16.15
C GLU A 4 -0.32 -9.11 -15.11
N ILE A 5 -0.01 -7.85 -15.43
CA ILE A 5 -0.37 -6.68 -14.61
C ILE A 5 -1.88 -6.47 -14.64
N ALA A 6 -2.50 -6.52 -15.83
CA ALA A 6 -3.95 -6.36 -15.98
C ALA A 6 -4.77 -7.43 -15.23
N ALA A 7 -4.16 -8.57 -14.88
CA ALA A 7 -4.77 -9.59 -14.05
C ALA A 7 -4.82 -9.23 -12.54
N SER A 8 -4.12 -8.17 -12.12
CA SER A 8 -4.17 -7.62 -10.77
C SER A 8 -4.90 -6.27 -10.78
N PRO A 9 -6.08 -6.18 -10.14
CA PRO A 9 -6.79 -4.92 -9.97
C PRO A 9 -5.94 -3.88 -9.23
N VAL A 10 -5.19 -4.28 -8.20
CA VAL A 10 -4.36 -3.35 -7.43
C VAL A 10 -3.20 -2.81 -8.26
N LEU A 11 -2.44 -3.66 -8.96
CA LEU A 11 -1.31 -3.19 -9.78
C LEU A 11 -1.79 -2.27 -10.92
N THR A 12 -2.94 -2.61 -11.52
CA THR A 12 -3.59 -1.77 -12.52
C THR A 12 -4.04 -0.43 -11.91
N GLY A 13 -4.72 -0.46 -10.76
CA GLY A 13 -5.22 0.73 -10.07
C GLY A 13 -4.12 1.65 -9.55
N LEU A 14 -2.97 1.10 -9.18
CA LEU A 14 -1.79 1.87 -8.81
C LEU A 14 -1.05 2.48 -10.01
N GLY A 15 -1.46 2.14 -11.25
CA GLY A 15 -0.82 2.62 -12.47
C GLY A 15 0.54 2.01 -12.72
N LEU A 16 0.73 0.72 -12.39
CA LEU A 16 1.99 0.03 -12.67
C LEU A 16 2.14 -0.19 -14.18
N GLU A 17 3.24 0.29 -14.74
CA GLU A 17 3.60 0.18 -16.14
C GLU A 17 4.87 -0.63 -16.34
N VAL A 18 5.06 -1.09 -17.58
CA VAL A 18 6.26 -1.82 -18.00
C VAL A 18 6.97 -1.01 -19.07
N ARG A 19 8.22 -0.64 -18.79
CA ARG A 19 9.11 -0.02 -19.77
C ARG A 19 10.19 -1.00 -20.20
N THR A 20 10.34 -1.22 -21.50
CA THR A 20 11.39 -2.09 -22.03
C THR A 20 12.66 -1.30 -22.31
N GLN A 21 13.80 -1.76 -21.81
CA GLN A 21 15.10 -1.15 -22.08
C GLN A 21 16.21 -2.20 -22.02
N ARG A 22 17.06 -2.24 -23.05
CA ARG A 22 18.24 -3.14 -23.13
C ARG A 22 17.92 -4.61 -22.82
N GLY A 23 16.81 -5.12 -23.37
CA GLY A 23 16.37 -6.51 -23.17
C GLY A 23 15.79 -6.83 -21.79
N ARG A 24 15.56 -5.81 -20.95
CA ARG A 24 14.93 -5.95 -19.62
C ARG A 24 13.61 -5.22 -19.58
N PHE A 25 12.76 -5.62 -18.65
CA PHE A 25 11.47 -4.98 -18.37
C PHE A 25 11.55 -4.26 -17.03
N TYR A 26 11.41 -2.94 -17.03
CA TYR A 26 11.38 -2.12 -15.82
C TYR A 26 9.92 -1.95 -15.38
N LEU A 27 9.66 -2.17 -14.10
CA LEU A 27 8.35 -2.02 -13.48
C LEU A 27 8.31 -0.65 -12.81
N GLU A 28 7.46 0.23 -13.31
CA GLU A 28 7.47 1.64 -12.95
C GLU A 28 6.06 2.10 -12.59
N ARG A 29 5.95 2.92 -11.55
CA ARG A 29 4.70 3.58 -11.16
C ARG A 29 4.88 5.08 -11.30
N ARG A 30 3.99 5.73 -12.04
CA ARG A 30 3.92 7.19 -12.12
C ARG A 30 2.90 7.72 -11.13
N TYR A 31 3.25 8.76 -10.40
CA TYR A 31 2.36 9.44 -9.48
C TYR A 31 2.77 10.90 -9.32
N VAL A 32 1.86 11.74 -8.81
CA VAL A 32 2.13 13.15 -8.56
C VAL A 32 2.50 13.32 -7.09
N ALA A 33 3.68 13.88 -6.82
CA ALA A 33 4.12 14.25 -5.48
C ALA A 33 4.48 15.74 -5.46
N GLY A 34 3.82 16.52 -4.60
CA GLY A 34 4.09 17.96 -4.49
C GLY A 34 3.90 18.74 -5.79
N GLY A 35 3.01 18.29 -6.68
CA GLY A 35 2.75 18.90 -7.99
C GLY A 35 3.72 18.48 -9.10
N ALA A 36 4.71 17.64 -8.83
CA ALA A 36 5.63 17.08 -9.82
C ALA A 36 5.28 15.62 -10.13
N GLU A 37 5.39 15.23 -11.40
CA GLU A 37 5.28 13.83 -11.81
C GLU A 37 6.56 13.09 -11.41
N VAL A 38 6.41 12.05 -10.58
CA VAL A 38 7.49 11.22 -10.08
C VAL A 38 7.31 9.81 -10.61
N THR A 39 8.40 9.22 -11.09
CA THR A 39 8.45 7.80 -11.47
C THR A 39 9.14 7.01 -10.37
N LEU A 40 8.40 6.10 -9.74
CA LEU A 40 8.93 5.16 -8.78
C LEU A 40 9.27 3.84 -9.49
N SER A 41 10.55 3.46 -9.44
CA SER A 41 11.00 2.15 -9.90
C SER A 41 10.67 1.10 -8.83
N TRP A 42 9.83 0.13 -9.18
CA TRP A 42 9.53 -1.01 -8.31
C TRP A 42 10.59 -2.09 -8.45
N GLY A 43 11.09 -2.29 -9.66
CA GLY A 43 12.10 -3.30 -9.93
C GLY A 43 12.30 -3.49 -11.42
N ARG A 44 13.07 -4.53 -11.75
CA ARG A 44 13.24 -4.97 -13.13
C ARG A 44 13.08 -6.47 -13.24
N ILE A 45 12.70 -6.90 -14.42
CA ILE A 45 12.61 -8.29 -14.83
C ILE A 45 13.61 -8.54 -15.95
N THR A 46 14.51 -9.49 -15.70
CA THR A 46 15.55 -9.92 -16.63
C THR A 46 15.21 -11.31 -17.16
N PRO A 47 15.03 -11.50 -18.48
CA PRO A 47 14.95 -12.83 -19.09
C PRO A 47 16.23 -13.63 -18.84
N LEU A 48 16.12 -14.89 -18.47
CA LEU A 48 17.26 -15.78 -18.28
C LEU A 48 17.49 -16.65 -19.53
N ALA A 49 18.55 -17.46 -19.51
CA ALA A 49 18.88 -18.38 -20.61
C ALA A 49 17.75 -19.38 -20.88
N ASP A 50 17.03 -19.80 -19.84
CA ASP A 50 15.75 -20.51 -20.00
C ASP A 50 14.67 -19.50 -20.42
N PRO A 51 14.09 -19.64 -21.64
CA PRO A 51 13.12 -18.69 -22.18
C PRO A 51 11.85 -18.53 -21.34
N LEU A 52 11.52 -19.51 -20.50
CA LEU A 52 10.32 -19.48 -19.65
C LEU A 52 10.58 -18.89 -18.26
N THR A 53 11.85 -18.67 -17.91
CA THR A 53 12.25 -18.20 -16.58
C THR A 53 12.69 -16.75 -16.62
N LEU A 54 12.03 -15.94 -15.81
CA LEU A 54 12.32 -14.54 -15.61
C LEU A 54 12.89 -14.32 -14.19
N LEU A 55 13.81 -13.38 -14.05
CA LEU A 55 14.40 -12.96 -12.78
C LEU A 55 13.84 -11.58 -12.39
N LEU A 56 13.16 -11.50 -11.25
CA LEU A 56 12.75 -10.25 -10.63
C LEU A 56 13.84 -9.75 -9.69
N GLU A 57 14.23 -8.50 -9.87
CA GLU A 57 15.24 -7.80 -9.08
C GLU A 57 14.69 -6.47 -8.58
N GLN A 58 15.13 -6.05 -7.40
CA GLN A 58 14.84 -4.73 -6.84
C GLN A 58 16.16 -3.98 -6.66
N GLU A 59 16.14 -2.69 -6.92
CA GLU A 59 17.27 -1.80 -6.66
C GLU A 59 17.34 -1.49 -5.15
N ARG A 60 18.49 -1.74 -4.52
CA ARG A 60 18.74 -1.46 -3.07
C ARG A 60 19.66 -0.28 -2.82
N GLY A 61 20.04 0.40 -3.89
CA GLY A 61 20.99 1.51 -3.96
C GLY A 61 21.34 1.72 -5.41
N THR A 62 21.85 2.90 -5.77
CA THR A 62 22.08 3.28 -7.17
C THR A 62 22.90 2.23 -7.93
N GLY A 63 22.27 1.56 -8.89
CA GLY A 63 22.88 0.51 -9.70
C GLY A 63 23.04 -0.86 -9.03
N LEU A 64 22.66 -1.00 -7.75
CA LEU A 64 22.78 -2.24 -6.98
C LEU A 64 21.46 -3.02 -6.99
N TRP A 65 21.41 -4.06 -7.81
CA TRP A 65 20.23 -4.90 -8.01
C TRP A 65 20.34 -6.20 -7.21
N SER A 66 19.32 -6.49 -6.42
CA SER A 66 19.23 -7.72 -5.64
C SER A 66 18.14 -8.63 -6.19
N LYS A 67 18.45 -9.91 -6.33
CA LYS A 67 17.48 -10.94 -6.69
C LYS A 67 16.37 -11.00 -5.63
N ILE A 68 15.13 -10.93 -6.10
CA ILE A 68 13.93 -11.15 -5.28
C ILE A 68 13.34 -12.52 -5.56
N ALA A 69 13.10 -12.85 -6.84
CA ALA A 69 12.44 -14.11 -7.21
C ALA A 69 12.75 -14.51 -8.65
N GLN A 70 12.47 -15.78 -8.97
CA GLN A 70 12.53 -16.32 -10.33
C GLN A 70 11.26 -17.11 -10.68
N GLY A 71 10.88 -17.07 -11.95
CA GLY A 71 9.83 -17.89 -12.55
C GLY A 71 9.09 -17.17 -13.68
N SER A 72 7.88 -17.63 -13.98
CA SER A 72 7.06 -17.03 -15.05
C SER A 72 6.58 -15.61 -14.70
N GLY A 73 6.24 -14.81 -15.71
CA GLY A 73 5.69 -13.45 -15.52
C GLY A 73 4.47 -13.45 -14.58
N ARG A 74 3.56 -14.43 -14.72
CA ARG A 74 2.41 -14.60 -13.84
C ARG A 74 2.82 -14.81 -12.37
N LYS A 75 3.83 -15.66 -12.11
CA LYS A 75 4.34 -15.89 -10.76
C LYS A 75 4.94 -14.63 -10.17
N LEU A 76 5.71 -13.88 -10.96
CA LEU A 76 6.34 -12.64 -10.53
C LEU A 76 5.29 -11.56 -10.23
N MET A 77 4.29 -11.35 -11.08
CA MET A 77 3.22 -10.37 -10.82
C MET A 77 2.38 -10.74 -9.59
N LYS A 78 2.08 -12.04 -9.40
CA LYS A 78 1.40 -12.50 -8.18
C LYS A 78 2.24 -12.22 -6.92
N LEU A 79 3.56 -12.37 -7.00
CA LEU A 79 4.45 -12.04 -5.88
C LEU A 79 4.45 -10.54 -5.58
N ILE A 80 4.50 -9.70 -6.62
CA ILE A 80 4.49 -8.24 -6.48
C ILE A 80 3.16 -7.77 -5.88
N ALA A 81 2.03 -8.20 -6.44
CA ALA A 81 0.70 -7.90 -5.90
C ALA A 81 0.51 -8.49 -4.48
N GLY A 82 1.07 -9.67 -4.23
CA GLY A 82 1.04 -10.34 -2.93
C GLY A 82 1.91 -9.69 -1.85
N ASP A 83 2.77 -8.74 -2.21
CA ASP A 83 3.74 -8.19 -1.26
C ASP A 83 3.09 -7.24 -0.25
N THR A 84 3.02 -7.71 0.99
CA THR A 84 2.58 -6.95 2.17
C THR A 84 3.74 -6.44 3.01
N ARG A 85 4.98 -6.81 2.66
CA ARG A 85 6.20 -6.55 3.42
C ARG A 85 6.99 -5.34 2.94
N GLY A 86 6.48 -4.68 1.92
CA GLY A 86 6.96 -3.39 1.46
C GLY A 86 8.20 -3.40 0.60
N THR A 87 8.43 -4.51 -0.10
CA THR A 87 9.36 -4.54 -1.24
C THR A 87 8.73 -3.83 -2.45
N PHE A 88 7.44 -4.08 -2.70
CA PHE A 88 6.66 -3.54 -3.80
C PHE A 88 5.32 -2.94 -3.33
N HIS A 89 4.85 -3.27 -2.12
CA HIS A 89 3.58 -2.77 -1.55
C HIS A 89 2.34 -3.09 -2.41
N GLY A 90 2.22 -4.31 -2.92
CA GLY A 90 1.11 -4.73 -3.77
C GLY A 90 -0.25 -4.89 -3.09
N LEU A 91 -0.36 -4.60 -1.79
CA LEU A 91 -1.57 -4.69 -0.97
C LEU A 91 -2.19 -6.09 -0.82
N GLY A 92 -1.51 -7.15 -1.25
CA GLY A 92 -1.69 -8.54 -0.83
C GLY A 92 -3.13 -9.03 -0.73
N ALA A 93 -3.67 -9.03 0.49
CA ALA A 93 -5.03 -9.49 0.79
C ALA A 93 -6.09 -8.73 -0.01
N LEU A 94 -5.93 -7.40 -0.18
CA LEU A 94 -6.85 -6.60 -0.97
C LEU A 94 -6.85 -7.01 -2.44
N ASP A 95 -5.67 -7.22 -3.04
CA ASP A 95 -5.58 -7.70 -4.42
C ASP A 95 -6.21 -9.09 -4.59
N GLU A 96 -5.99 -9.98 -3.62
CA GLU A 96 -6.60 -11.31 -3.63
C GLU A 96 -8.12 -11.28 -3.54
N ALA A 97 -8.69 -10.47 -2.65
CA ALA A 97 -10.12 -10.27 -2.53
C ALA A 97 -10.73 -9.73 -3.83
N LEU A 98 -10.13 -8.68 -4.40
CA LEU A 98 -10.60 -8.06 -5.66
C LEU A 98 -10.48 -9.00 -6.86
N ARG A 99 -9.40 -9.78 -6.96
CA ARG A 99 -9.26 -10.81 -8.01
C ARG A 99 -10.31 -11.90 -7.89
N THR A 100 -10.62 -12.32 -6.66
CA THR A 100 -11.62 -13.37 -6.39
C THR A 100 -13.02 -12.89 -6.77
N ALA A 101 -13.34 -11.63 -6.45
CA ALA A 101 -14.60 -11.01 -6.84
C ALA A 101 -14.73 -10.82 -8.38
N GLY A 102 -13.60 -10.61 -9.08
CA GLY A 102 -13.58 -10.52 -10.54
C GLY A 102 -14.19 -9.23 -11.12
N GLN A 103 -14.44 -8.23 -10.28
CA GLN A 103 -15.11 -6.97 -10.65
C GLN A 103 -14.12 -5.78 -10.76
N GLY A 104 -12.81 -6.03 -10.82
CA GLY A 104 -11.80 -4.97 -10.88
C GLY A 104 -11.66 -4.26 -9.53
N LEU A 105 -11.79 -2.92 -9.51
CA LEU A 105 -11.67 -2.08 -8.30
C LEU A 105 -13.00 -1.78 -7.63
N VAL A 106 -14.06 -2.53 -7.96
CA VAL A 106 -15.34 -2.39 -7.28
C VAL A 106 -15.16 -2.70 -5.80
N ARG A 107 -15.70 -1.82 -4.94
CA ARG A 107 -15.61 -1.99 -3.48
C ARG A 107 -16.57 -3.09 -3.06
N LEU A 108 -16.05 -4.07 -2.33
CA LEU A 108 -16.82 -5.15 -1.76
C LEU A 108 -17.61 -4.66 -0.54
N PRO A 109 -18.81 -5.22 -0.28
CA PRO A 109 -19.61 -4.84 0.88
C PRO A 109 -18.92 -5.30 2.17
N VAL A 110 -18.67 -4.34 3.06
CA VAL A 110 -18.01 -4.56 4.36
C VAL A 110 -18.85 -3.92 5.46
N GLU A 111 -19.06 -4.67 6.53
CA GLU A 111 -19.77 -4.23 7.73
C GLU A 111 -18.80 -4.01 8.88
N ARG A 112 -19.18 -3.10 9.79
CA ARG A 112 -18.41 -2.83 11.00
C ARG A 112 -18.93 -3.71 12.14
N GLU A 113 -18.05 -4.55 12.67
CA GLU A 113 -18.31 -5.37 13.85
C GLU A 113 -17.61 -4.73 15.06
N GLY A 114 -18.36 -4.15 16.00
CA GLY A 114 -17.78 -3.42 17.12
C GLY A 114 -17.15 -2.08 16.72
N ARG A 115 -16.03 -1.70 17.37
CA ARG A 115 -15.45 -0.34 17.22
C ARG A 115 -14.57 -0.20 15.98
N LEU A 116 -13.67 -1.16 15.75
CA LEU A 116 -12.62 -1.09 14.71
C LEU A 116 -12.38 -2.44 14.01
N THR A 117 -13.31 -3.40 14.16
CA THR A 117 -13.28 -4.66 13.42
C THR A 117 -14.25 -4.57 12.25
N PHE A 118 -13.85 -5.17 11.13
CA PHE A 118 -14.58 -5.10 9.87
C PHE A 118 -14.64 -6.50 9.26
N VAL A 119 -15.79 -6.84 8.71
CA VAL A 119 -16.03 -8.16 8.11
C VAL A 119 -16.69 -7.99 6.74
N TYR A 120 -16.40 -8.90 5.82
CA TYR A 120 -17.11 -8.97 4.54
C TYR A 120 -18.57 -9.36 4.80
N ALA A 121 -19.52 -8.57 4.27
CA ALA A 121 -20.95 -8.76 4.56
C ALA A 121 -21.48 -10.15 4.14
N GLU A 122 -20.95 -10.69 3.04
CA GLU A 122 -21.39 -11.98 2.49
C GLU A 122 -20.84 -13.20 3.23
N THR A 123 -19.60 -13.11 3.74
CA THR A 123 -18.88 -14.29 4.28
C THR A 123 -18.63 -14.22 5.78
N GLY A 124 -18.76 -13.04 6.38
CA GLY A 124 -18.34 -12.78 7.77
C GLY A 124 -16.82 -12.86 7.99
N ALA A 125 -16.02 -13.04 6.93
CA ALA A 125 -14.57 -13.13 7.06
C ALA A 125 -13.99 -11.76 7.47
N ALA A 126 -13.04 -11.77 8.40
CA ALA A 126 -12.39 -10.56 8.90
C ALA A 126 -11.57 -9.88 7.80
N CYS A 127 -11.77 -8.57 7.65
CA CYS A 127 -10.95 -7.72 6.80
C CYS A 127 -9.64 -7.35 7.50
N SER A 128 -8.55 -7.28 6.74
CA SER A 128 -7.35 -6.56 7.16
C SER A 128 -7.62 -5.05 7.25
N SER A 129 -6.75 -4.33 7.95
CA SER A 129 -6.82 -2.86 8.01
C SER A 129 -6.79 -2.22 6.62
N GLN A 130 -6.04 -2.77 5.67
CA GLN A 130 -5.95 -2.24 4.30
C GLN A 130 -7.25 -2.46 3.51
N GLU A 131 -7.85 -3.64 3.65
CA GLU A 131 -9.17 -3.93 3.07
C GLU A 131 -10.25 -3.03 3.68
N ALA A 132 -10.23 -2.79 4.99
CA ALA A 132 -11.16 -1.86 5.63
C ALA A 132 -10.99 -0.41 5.14
N LEU A 133 -9.74 0.07 5.02
CA LEU A 133 -9.44 1.40 4.46
C LEU A 133 -9.99 1.55 3.04
N PHE A 134 -9.82 0.54 2.19
CA PHE A 134 -10.35 0.57 0.83
C PHE A 134 -11.88 0.37 0.79
N HIS A 135 -12.40 -0.77 1.25
CA HIS A 135 -13.81 -1.12 1.07
C HIS A 135 -14.76 -0.26 1.91
N TYR A 136 -14.48 -0.09 3.20
CA TYR A 136 -15.41 0.56 4.14
C TYR A 136 -15.26 2.09 4.19
N PHE A 137 -14.02 2.57 4.24
CA PHE A 137 -13.74 4.01 4.40
C PHE A 137 -13.67 4.79 3.09
N GLY A 138 -13.60 4.12 1.94
CA GLY A 138 -13.62 4.84 0.68
C GLY A 138 -12.26 5.35 0.23
N LEU A 139 -11.13 4.96 0.87
CA LEU A 139 -9.83 5.49 0.50
C LEU A 139 -9.42 5.03 -0.92
N PRO A 140 -8.80 5.90 -1.72
CA PRO A 140 -8.11 5.52 -2.96
C PRO A 140 -6.86 4.68 -2.68
N LEU A 141 -6.48 3.82 -3.62
CA LEU A 141 -5.30 2.93 -3.47
C LEU A 141 -4.01 3.73 -3.30
N GLU A 142 -3.87 4.81 -4.07
CA GLU A 142 -2.72 5.70 -4.06
C GLU A 142 -2.47 6.33 -2.70
N VAL A 143 -3.53 6.62 -1.94
CA VAL A 143 -3.46 7.15 -0.57
C VAL A 143 -3.07 6.05 0.41
N ILE A 144 -3.65 4.85 0.30
CA ILE A 144 -3.37 3.71 1.19
C ILE A 144 -1.88 3.32 1.15
N VAL A 145 -1.21 3.51 0.02
CA VAL A 145 0.21 3.17 -0.17
C VAL A 145 1.18 4.30 0.21
N GLU A 146 0.72 5.51 0.51
CA GLU A 146 1.61 6.63 0.87
C GLU A 146 2.54 6.33 2.07
N PRO A 147 2.10 5.64 3.15
CA PRO A 147 2.98 5.26 4.26
C PRO A 147 3.91 4.07 3.93
N SER A 148 4.29 3.91 2.66
CA SER A 148 5.12 2.81 2.12
C SER A 148 6.39 2.56 2.94
N GLU A 149 7.10 3.61 3.38
CA GLU A 149 8.31 3.49 4.22
C GLU A 149 8.09 2.59 5.45
N TRP A 150 6.95 2.67 6.12
CA TRP A 150 6.69 1.84 7.31
C TRP A 150 6.43 0.38 6.98
N TYR A 151 5.76 0.11 5.87
CA TYR A 151 5.58 -1.24 5.37
C TYR A 151 6.92 -1.89 4.98
N ALA A 152 7.89 -1.11 4.46
CA ALA A 152 9.22 -1.61 4.11
C ALA A 152 10.00 -2.14 5.34
N TYR A 153 9.66 -1.64 6.54
CA TYR A 153 10.13 -2.16 7.82
C TYR A 153 9.23 -3.28 8.40
N HIS A 154 8.40 -3.90 7.56
CA HIS A 154 7.45 -4.96 7.93
C HIS A 154 6.44 -4.57 9.01
N ARG A 155 6.15 -3.27 9.16
CA ARG A 155 5.17 -2.78 10.14
C ARG A 155 3.76 -3.05 9.63
N LYS A 156 2.92 -3.58 10.52
CA LYS A 156 1.52 -3.89 10.19
C LYS A 156 0.62 -2.71 10.54
N PRO A 157 -0.30 -2.31 9.65
CA PRO A 157 -1.28 -1.27 9.94
C PRO A 157 -2.35 -1.78 10.91
N ILE A 158 -2.66 -1.00 11.93
CA ILE A 158 -3.69 -1.25 12.93
C ILE A 158 -4.54 0.02 13.03
N LEU A 159 -5.85 -0.12 12.83
CA LEU A 159 -6.79 0.98 13.02
C LEU A 159 -6.86 1.32 14.51
N VAL A 160 -6.68 2.60 14.86
CA VAL A 160 -6.68 3.09 16.25
C VAL A 160 -7.95 3.86 16.54
N GLU A 161 -8.40 4.67 15.58
CA GLU A 161 -9.59 5.51 15.72
C GLU A 161 -10.15 5.81 14.33
N ALA A 162 -11.47 5.95 14.24
CA ALA A 162 -12.15 6.30 13.01
C ALA A 162 -13.30 7.26 13.33
N SER A 163 -13.48 8.29 12.51
CA SER A 163 -14.60 9.21 12.67
C SER A 163 -15.92 8.56 12.25
N GLN A 164 -17.03 9.01 12.83
CA GLN A 164 -18.36 8.44 12.56
C GLN A 164 -18.82 8.67 11.11
N ASP A 165 -18.46 9.82 10.54
CA ASP A 165 -18.72 10.21 9.15
C ASP A 165 -17.77 9.52 8.15
N ARG A 166 -16.85 8.66 8.62
CA ARG A 166 -15.89 7.90 7.82
C ARG A 166 -14.89 8.76 7.04
N THR A 167 -14.74 10.03 7.38
CA THR A 167 -13.81 10.95 6.70
C THR A 167 -12.41 10.96 7.30
N ARG A 168 -12.20 10.33 8.46
CA ARG A 168 -10.90 10.29 9.14
C ARG A 168 -10.63 8.91 9.72
N VAL A 169 -9.40 8.45 9.59
CA VAL A 169 -8.94 7.18 10.16
C VAL A 169 -7.51 7.32 10.66
N LEU A 170 -7.31 7.13 11.97
CA LEU A 170 -5.99 7.09 12.59
C LEU A 170 -5.48 5.65 12.56
N VAL A 171 -4.31 5.45 11.97
CA VAL A 171 -3.71 4.13 11.77
C VAL A 171 -2.30 4.11 12.34
N ARG A 172 -2.01 3.12 13.19
CA ARG A 172 -0.68 2.87 13.72
C ARG A 172 -0.01 1.75 12.95
N PHE A 173 1.26 1.94 12.63
CA PHE A 173 2.11 0.98 11.96
C PHE A 173 3.11 0.49 12.98
N GLY A 174 2.97 -0.76 13.41
CA GLY A 174 3.82 -1.35 14.44
C GLY A 174 4.56 -2.59 13.95
N ALA A 175 5.81 -2.74 14.39
CA ALA A 175 6.54 -3.99 14.42
C ALA A 175 7.19 -4.14 15.81
N VAL A 176 7.49 -5.38 16.17
CA VAL A 176 8.19 -5.72 17.41
C VAL A 176 9.56 -6.25 17.03
N SER A 177 10.62 -5.70 17.61
CA SER A 177 11.99 -6.17 17.41
C SER A 177 12.20 -7.54 18.06
N SER A 178 13.33 -8.18 17.75
CA SER A 178 13.75 -9.40 18.46
C SER A 178 13.98 -9.19 19.96
N SER A 179 14.23 -7.95 20.40
CA SER A 179 14.34 -7.58 21.82
C SER A 179 13.00 -7.25 22.48
N GLY A 180 11.88 -7.34 21.75
CA GLY A 180 10.54 -7.02 22.26
C GLY A 180 10.21 -5.52 22.22
N GLU A 181 11.10 -4.69 21.70
CA GLU A 181 10.86 -3.24 21.58
C GLU A 181 9.92 -2.97 20.40
N GLY A 182 8.83 -2.23 20.68
CA GLY A 182 7.89 -1.79 19.67
C GLY A 182 8.43 -0.56 18.93
N PHE A 183 8.49 -0.62 17.61
CA PHE A 183 8.85 0.53 16.78
C PHE A 183 7.81 0.73 15.67
N GLY A 184 7.61 1.99 15.29
CA GLY A 184 6.44 2.31 14.49
C GLY A 184 6.30 3.75 14.05
N GLY A 185 5.14 4.03 13.45
CA GLY A 185 4.70 5.36 13.08
C GLY A 185 3.17 5.42 13.06
N THR A 186 2.62 6.61 12.99
CA THR A 186 1.17 6.82 12.97
C THR A 186 0.82 7.70 11.78
N CYS A 187 -0.10 7.24 10.95
CA CYS A 187 -0.70 8.03 9.87
C CYS A 187 -2.13 8.39 10.26
N LEU A 188 -2.49 9.65 10.07
CA LEU A 188 -3.89 10.04 9.97
C LEU A 188 -4.25 10.10 8.49
N TYR A 189 -5.19 9.26 8.07
CA TYR A 189 -5.90 9.48 6.81
C TYR A 189 -7.04 10.45 7.04
N ALA A 190 -7.16 11.49 6.21
CA ALA A 190 -8.24 12.44 6.32
C ALA A 190 -8.73 12.87 4.92
N CYS A 191 -10.05 12.95 4.77
CA CYS A 191 -10.72 13.51 3.61
C CYS A 191 -11.02 14.99 3.84
N ARG A 192 -10.42 15.85 3.02
CA ARG A 192 -10.61 17.30 3.06
C ARG A 192 -11.02 17.77 1.67
N GLU A 193 -12.11 18.54 1.58
CA GLU A 193 -12.59 19.07 0.30
C GLU A 193 -12.81 17.97 -0.76
N GLY A 194 -13.23 16.77 -0.32
CA GLY A 194 -13.45 15.61 -1.18
C GLY A 194 -12.18 14.84 -1.59
N GLN A 195 -11.00 15.26 -1.12
CA GLN A 195 -9.73 14.62 -1.41
C GLN A 195 -9.15 13.94 -0.15
N TRP A 196 -8.77 12.68 -0.30
CA TRP A 196 -8.07 11.94 0.75
C TRP A 196 -6.58 12.26 0.71
N GLY A 197 -5.97 12.39 1.89
CA GLY A 197 -4.52 12.41 2.06
C GLY A 197 -4.08 11.52 3.23
N ALA A 198 -2.84 11.03 3.19
CA ALA A 198 -2.19 10.36 4.30
C ALA A 198 -1.19 11.30 4.96
N TYR A 199 -1.33 11.52 6.27
CA TYR A 199 -0.49 12.46 7.01
C TYR A 199 0.31 11.74 8.08
N ARG A 200 1.65 11.72 7.94
CA ARG A 200 2.53 11.25 9.01
C ARG A 200 2.43 12.18 10.21
N ILE A 201 2.18 11.59 11.39
CA ILE A 201 1.99 12.34 12.63
C ILE A 201 3.20 12.16 13.54
N ARG A 202 3.66 13.26 14.15
CA ARG A 202 4.71 13.25 15.17
C ARG A 202 4.29 12.33 16.33
N PRO A 203 5.18 11.46 16.87
CA PRO A 203 4.83 10.50 17.92
C PRO A 203 4.08 11.11 19.11
N SER A 204 4.54 12.26 19.61
CA SER A 204 3.94 12.95 20.77
C SER A 204 2.52 13.49 20.53
N ALA A 205 2.08 13.60 19.29
CA ALA A 205 0.74 14.06 18.91
C ALA A 205 -0.15 12.92 18.38
N SER A 206 0.36 11.69 18.34
CA SER A 206 -0.26 10.58 17.61
C SER A 206 -1.12 9.62 18.47
N ARG A 207 -1.38 10.00 19.72
CA ARG A 207 -2.12 9.16 20.67
C ARG A 207 -3.58 9.00 20.24
N GLU A 208 -4.23 10.10 19.88
CA GLU A 208 -5.64 10.20 19.55
C GLU A 208 -5.83 11.03 18.28
N MET A 209 -6.95 10.84 17.58
CA MET A 209 -7.27 11.55 16.35
C MET A 209 -7.31 13.06 16.59
N ALA A 210 -7.98 13.49 17.67
CA ALA A 210 -8.10 14.90 18.03
C ALA A 210 -6.72 15.58 18.23
N SER A 211 -5.77 14.90 18.88
CA SER A 211 -4.42 15.45 19.06
C SER A 211 -3.62 15.49 17.76
N ALA A 212 -3.81 14.49 16.88
CA ALA A 212 -3.17 14.43 15.58
C ALA A 212 -3.67 15.56 14.65
N GLU A 213 -4.98 15.78 14.63
CA GLU A 213 -5.61 16.86 13.87
C GLU A 213 -5.19 18.23 14.38
N ALA A 214 -5.25 18.47 15.70
CA ALA A 214 -4.81 19.73 16.28
C ALA A 214 -3.33 20.04 15.94
N TRP A 215 -2.50 19.01 15.85
CA TRP A 215 -1.11 19.15 15.42
C TRP A 215 -0.96 19.50 13.94
N LEU A 216 -1.75 18.86 13.06
CA LEU A 216 -1.76 19.18 11.62
C LEU A 216 -2.30 20.58 11.35
N VAL A 217 -3.41 20.98 11.98
CA VAL A 217 -4.03 22.31 11.81
C VAL A 217 -3.03 23.42 12.15
N LYS A 218 -2.27 23.29 13.25
CA LYS A 218 -1.21 24.24 13.64
C LYS A 218 -0.09 24.37 12.60
N ARG A 219 0.02 23.43 11.67
CA ARG A 219 1.08 23.33 10.67
C ARG A 219 0.54 23.46 9.25
N ASP A 220 -0.70 23.93 9.10
CA ASP A 220 -1.36 24.01 7.80
C ASP A 220 -1.35 22.65 7.06
N TRP A 221 -1.64 21.59 7.81
CA TRP A 221 -1.70 20.21 7.34
C TRP A 221 -0.40 19.66 6.73
N LYS A 222 0.73 20.28 7.05
CA LYS A 222 2.05 19.74 6.73
C LYS A 222 2.37 18.56 7.63
N GLU A 223 2.52 17.39 7.03
CA GLU A 223 2.88 16.16 7.72
C GLU A 223 4.27 16.23 8.38
N TRP A 224 4.57 15.21 9.18
CA TRP A 224 5.86 15.10 9.85
C TRP A 224 6.91 14.57 8.88
N GLY A 225 7.87 15.42 8.54
CA GLY A 225 9.07 15.05 7.78
C GLY A 225 10.21 14.60 8.69
N TRP A 226 11.16 13.90 8.09
CA TRP A 226 12.45 13.53 8.68
C TRP A 226 13.43 14.69 8.63
#